data_AF-A0A3B3QD59-F1
#
_entry.id   AF-A0A3B3QD59-F1
#
_cell.length_a   1.000
_cell.length_b   1.000
_cell.length_c   1.000
_cell.angle_alpha   90.00
_cell.angle_beta   90.00
_cell.angle_gamma   90.00
#
_symmetry.space_group_name_H-M   'P 1'
#
loop_
_entity.id
_entity.type
_entity.pdbx_description
1 polymer ?
#
loop_
_entity_poly.entity_id
_entity_poly.type
_entity_poly.pdbx_seq_one_letter_code
_entity_poly.pdbx_strand_id
1 'polypeptide(L)'
;MIVGRVIGPAEFEAVFMALYESLSSAHLHADLSIQATAEANNLAAVAGAKDLYNKSMEQLCGGDKPYIAPTDLERNHGEVKLRSVQQFCAVKKMGGEEFCRRYREQLEGELEEAYVSFVKHNDGKNIFYAARTPATLFAVMFAMYIISAVTGFIGLNSIAGLSNLIMGLALMSLCTWAYVKYSGEFRDLGTVIDQVAETLWEQVGVSLSPHTFTMYVLIRCRRR
;
A
#
# COMPACT_ATOMS: atom_id res chain seq x y z
N MET A 1 37.24 -43.00 -42.84
CA MET A 1 36.96 -43.86 -44.00
C MET A 1 35.60 -43.44 -44.55
N ILE A 2 35.54 -42.35 -45.33
CA ILE A 2 34.31 -41.95 -46.03
C ILE A 2 34.42 -42.56 -47.42
N VAL A 3 33.55 -43.53 -47.68
CA VAL A 3 33.51 -44.31 -48.92
C VAL A 3 33.18 -43.35 -50.07
N GLY A 4 34.13 -43.16 -50.99
CA GLY A 4 33.97 -42.37 -52.21
C GLY A 4 33.05 -43.06 -53.20
N ARG A 5 31.75 -43.11 -52.91
CA ARG A 5 30.72 -43.55 -53.85
C ARG A 5 30.28 -42.35 -54.69
N VAL A 6 30.33 -42.49 -56.01
CA VAL A 6 29.77 -41.49 -56.94
C VAL A 6 28.25 -41.55 -56.81
N ILE A 7 27.66 -40.52 -56.20
CA ILE A 7 26.23 -40.42 -55.96
C ILE A 7 25.55 -40.05 -57.29
N GLY A 8 24.54 -40.81 -57.70
CA GLY A 8 23.76 -40.50 -58.90
C GLY A 8 22.89 -39.24 -58.69
N PRO A 9 22.49 -38.53 -59.76
CA PRO A 9 21.81 -37.24 -59.65
C PRO A 9 20.52 -37.29 -58.80
N ALA A 10 19.76 -38.39 -58.84
CA ALA A 10 18.54 -38.55 -58.04
C ALA A 10 18.82 -38.82 -56.54
N GLU A 11 19.89 -39.55 -56.22
CA GLU A 11 20.29 -39.79 -54.83
C GLU A 11 20.86 -38.51 -54.20
N PHE A 12 21.54 -37.68 -54.99
CA PHE A 12 22.04 -36.38 -54.55
C PHE A 12 20.88 -35.45 -54.16
N GLU A 13 19.82 -35.44 -54.97
CA GLU A 13 18.63 -34.62 -54.72
C GLU A 13 17.90 -35.05 -53.44
N ALA A 14 17.76 -36.37 -53.22
CA ALA A 14 17.17 -36.91 -52.00
C ALA A 14 17.98 -36.55 -50.74
N VAL A 15 19.31 -36.66 -50.80
CA VAL A 15 20.22 -36.30 -49.71
C VAL A 15 20.19 -34.79 -49.46
N PHE A 16 20.15 -33.98 -50.51
CA PHE A 16 20.08 -32.53 -50.41
C PHE A 16 18.80 -32.06 -49.73
N MET A 17 17.64 -32.62 -50.12
CA MET A 17 16.35 -32.29 -49.49
C MET A 17 16.31 -32.68 -48.00
N ALA A 18 16.82 -33.87 -47.65
CA ALA A 18 16.90 -34.29 -46.25
C ALA A 18 17.83 -33.40 -45.41
N LEU A 19 18.95 -32.95 -45.99
CA LEU A 19 19.84 -31.98 -45.34
C LEU A 19 19.17 -30.62 -45.17
N TYR A 20 18.46 -30.14 -46.19
CA TYR A 20 17.77 -28.86 -46.12
C TYR A 20 16.67 -28.86 -45.05
N GLU A 21 15.88 -29.94 -44.96
CA GLU A 21 14.81 -30.07 -43.97
C GLU A 21 15.36 -30.16 -42.54
N SER A 22 16.45 -30.91 -42.34
CA SER A 22 17.12 -30.98 -41.03
C SER A 22 17.79 -29.66 -40.61
N LEU A 23 18.42 -28.94 -41.55
CA LEU A 23 18.97 -27.60 -41.31
C LEU A 23 17.88 -26.58 -41.01
N SER A 24 16.76 -26.62 -41.75
CA SER A 24 15.61 -25.73 -41.56
C SER A 24 14.97 -25.93 -40.18
N SER A 25 14.74 -27.19 -39.78
CA SER A 25 14.23 -27.51 -38.44
C SER A 25 15.17 -27.05 -37.33
N ALA A 26 16.48 -27.27 -37.48
CA ALA A 26 17.47 -26.83 -36.50
C ALA A 26 17.55 -25.30 -36.36
N HIS A 27 17.48 -24.56 -37.48
CA HIS A 27 17.46 -23.09 -37.46
C HIS A 27 16.20 -22.57 -36.76
N LEU A 28 15.04 -23.14 -37.06
CA LEU A 28 13.77 -22.78 -36.44
C LEU A 28 13.80 -23.01 -34.92
N HIS A 29 14.38 -24.12 -34.46
CA HIS A 29 14.54 -24.40 -33.04
C HIS A 29 15.53 -23.43 -32.37
N ALA A 30 16.63 -23.08 -33.05
CA ALA A 30 17.57 -22.10 -32.55
C ALA A 30 16.88 -20.74 -32.37
N ASP A 31 16.20 -20.23 -33.39
CA ASP A 31 15.47 -18.95 -33.38
C ASP A 31 14.38 -18.88 -32.29
N LEU A 32 13.64 -19.98 -32.12
CA LEU A 32 12.65 -20.09 -31.04
C LEU A 32 13.31 -20.03 -29.65
N SER A 33 14.49 -20.67 -29.48
CA SER A 33 15.19 -20.70 -28.19
C SER A 33 15.78 -19.34 -27.79
N ILE A 34 16.34 -18.58 -28.74
CA ILE A 34 16.85 -17.22 -28.48
C ILE A 34 15.71 -16.25 -28.18
N GLN A 35 14.58 -16.36 -28.89
CA GLN A 35 13.39 -15.54 -28.60
C GLN A 35 12.81 -15.85 -27.22
N ALA A 36 12.67 -17.13 -26.86
CA ALA A 36 12.18 -17.54 -25.54
C ALA A 36 13.12 -17.06 -24.41
N THR A 37 14.43 -17.08 -24.64
CA THR A 37 15.43 -16.59 -23.67
C THR A 37 15.35 -15.06 -23.51
N ALA A 38 15.13 -14.33 -24.60
CA ALA A 38 14.96 -12.87 -24.55
C ALA A 38 13.66 -12.47 -23.82
N GLU A 39 12.55 -13.19 -24.06
CA GLU A 39 11.29 -12.98 -23.35
C GLU A 39 11.42 -13.26 -21.84
N ALA A 40 12.05 -14.39 -21.46
CA ALA A 40 12.28 -14.73 -20.07
C ALA A 40 13.13 -13.68 -19.33
N ASN A 41 14.16 -13.14 -19.99
CA ASN A 41 15.00 -12.09 -19.41
C ASN A 41 14.21 -10.78 -19.19
N ASN A 42 13.41 -10.38 -20.17
CA ASN A 42 12.58 -9.18 -20.05
C ASN A 42 11.51 -9.31 -18.96
N LEU A 43 10.85 -10.48 -18.85
CA LEU A 43 9.89 -10.77 -17.77
C LEU A 43 10.55 -10.76 -16.39
N ALA A 44 11.75 -11.32 -16.26
CA ALA A 44 12.52 -11.26 -15.02
C ALA A 44 12.89 -9.82 -14.65
N ALA A 45 13.23 -8.98 -15.63
CA ALA A 45 13.50 -7.56 -15.42
C ALA A 45 12.25 -6.78 -14.98
N VAL A 46 11.07 -7.07 -15.56
CA VAL A 46 9.78 -6.50 -15.13
C VAL A 46 9.46 -6.91 -13.70
N ALA A 47 9.59 -8.19 -13.37
CA ALA A 47 9.35 -8.70 -12.02
C ALA A 47 10.30 -8.07 -10.99
N GLY A 48 11.58 -7.92 -11.31
CA GLY A 48 12.56 -7.27 -10.43
C GLY A 48 12.29 -5.78 -10.21
N ALA A 49 11.86 -5.05 -11.24
CA ALA A 49 11.48 -3.65 -11.11
C ALA A 49 10.20 -3.48 -10.26
N LYS A 50 9.21 -4.37 -10.44
CA LYS A 50 7.99 -4.40 -9.64
C LYS A 50 8.26 -4.74 -8.18
N ASP A 51 9.17 -5.67 -7.90
CA ASP A 51 9.56 -6.01 -6.53
C ASP A 51 10.24 -4.82 -5.82
N LEU A 52 11.12 -4.10 -6.52
CA LEU A 52 11.72 -2.86 -5.99
C LEU A 52 10.66 -1.80 -5.68
N TYR A 53 9.68 -1.62 -6.57
CA TYR A 53 8.55 -0.71 -6.33
C TYR A 53 7.78 -1.12 -5.08
N ASN A 54 7.37 -2.39 -4.99
CA ASN A 54 6.59 -2.90 -3.85
C ASN A 54 7.33 -2.74 -2.54
N LYS A 55 8.61 -3.11 -2.50
CA LYS A 55 9.45 -2.99 -1.31
C LYS A 55 9.61 -1.53 -0.88
N SER A 56 9.79 -0.62 -1.83
CA SER A 56 9.93 0.81 -1.55
C SER A 56 8.60 1.42 -1.07
N MET A 57 7.48 1.07 -1.70
CA MET A 57 6.15 1.50 -1.26
C MET A 57 5.77 0.92 0.10
N GLU A 58 6.08 -0.34 0.38
CA GLU A 58 5.87 -0.97 1.68
C GLU A 58 6.74 -0.30 2.77
N GLN A 59 7.96 0.12 2.43
CA GLN A 59 8.76 0.96 3.30
C GLN A 59 8.16 2.35 3.52
N LEU A 60 7.20 2.83 2.75
CA LEU A 60 6.56 4.14 2.97
C LEU A 60 5.20 3.99 3.64
N CYS A 61 4.33 3.12 3.11
CA CYS A 61 2.95 2.93 3.55
C CYS A 61 2.62 1.53 4.12
N GLY A 62 3.62 0.69 4.40
CA GLY A 62 3.44 -0.67 4.95
C GLY A 62 2.78 -0.69 6.33
N GLY A 63 2.31 -1.86 6.78
CA GLY A 63 1.40 -2.03 7.93
C GLY A 63 1.78 -1.27 9.22
N ASP A 64 3.07 -1.22 9.55
CA ASP A 64 3.60 -0.56 10.76
C ASP A 64 3.73 0.97 10.65
N LYS A 65 3.47 1.55 9.47
CA LYS A 65 3.62 2.99 9.23
C LYS A 65 2.30 3.75 9.32
N PRO A 66 2.31 4.98 9.89
CA PRO A 66 1.13 5.81 10.06
C PRO A 66 0.53 6.21 8.71
N TYR A 67 -0.73 6.65 8.73
CA TYR A 67 -1.43 7.15 7.54
C TYR A 67 -0.63 8.25 6.84
N ILE A 68 -0.53 8.16 5.52
CA ILE A 68 0.07 9.18 4.66
C ILE A 68 -1.04 9.89 3.88
N ALA A 69 -0.96 11.21 3.78
CA ALA A 69 -1.91 11.99 2.98
C ALA A 69 -1.86 11.57 1.50
N PRO A 70 -2.99 11.57 0.77
CA PRO A 70 -3.05 11.09 -0.61
C PRO A 70 -2.10 11.87 -1.54
N THR A 71 -1.92 13.17 -1.30
CA THR A 71 -0.97 14.02 -2.05
C THR A 71 0.49 13.59 -1.86
N ASP A 72 0.86 13.22 -0.64
CA ASP A 72 2.22 12.75 -0.34
C ASP A 72 2.43 11.32 -0.86
N LEU A 73 1.39 10.49 -0.80
CA LEU A 73 1.40 9.14 -1.34
C LEU A 73 1.57 9.13 -2.87
N GLU A 74 0.87 10.03 -3.57
CA GLU A 74 0.99 10.20 -5.02
C GLU A 74 2.38 10.69 -5.43
N ARG A 75 2.93 11.68 -4.70
CA ARG A 75 4.30 12.16 -4.94
C ARG A 75 5.33 11.04 -4.76
N ASN A 76 5.21 10.30 -3.67
CA ASN A 76 6.09 9.17 -3.39
C ASN A 76 5.93 8.05 -4.43
N HIS A 77 4.70 7.76 -4.85
CA HIS A 77 4.44 6.84 -5.95
C HIS A 77 5.16 7.27 -7.23
N GLY A 78 5.07 8.54 -7.61
CA GLY A 78 5.75 9.08 -8.79
C GLY A 78 7.27 8.90 -8.74
N GLU A 79 7.89 9.20 -7.59
CA GLU A 79 9.34 9.02 -7.40
C GLU A 79 9.77 7.54 -7.49
N VAL A 80 9.04 6.65 -6.83
CA VAL A 80 9.36 5.21 -6.81
C VAL A 80 9.09 4.56 -8.17
N LYS A 81 8.01 4.95 -8.85
CA LYS A 81 7.68 4.53 -10.22
C LYS A 81 8.81 4.91 -11.17
N LEU A 82 9.28 6.16 -11.11
CA LEU A 82 10.41 6.63 -11.92
C LEU A 82 11.68 5.79 -11.68
N ARG A 83 12.03 5.53 -10.42
CA ARG A 83 13.20 4.69 -10.07
C ARG A 83 13.06 3.26 -10.60
N SER A 84 11.87 2.69 -10.51
CA SER A 84 11.59 1.33 -10.98
C SER A 84 11.69 1.23 -12.51
N VAL A 85 11.17 2.22 -13.23
CA VAL A 85 11.31 2.32 -14.68
C VAL A 85 12.77 2.54 -15.08
N GLN A 86 13.52 3.39 -14.36
CA GLN A 86 14.95 3.59 -14.60
C GLN A 86 15.75 2.28 -14.41
N GLN A 87 15.45 1.52 -13.36
CA GLN A 87 16.08 0.22 -13.14
C GLN A 87 15.74 -0.75 -14.28
N PHE A 88 14.49 -0.79 -14.71
CA PHE A 88 14.08 -1.61 -15.86
C PHE A 88 14.84 -1.22 -17.14
N CYS A 89 15.06 0.08 -17.38
CA CYS A 89 15.85 0.58 -18.52
C CYS A 89 17.36 0.33 -18.38
N ALA A 90 17.89 0.25 -17.15
CA ALA A 90 19.31 -0.02 -16.90
C ALA A 90 19.69 -1.48 -17.15
N VAL A 91 18.73 -2.41 -17.09
CA VAL A 91 18.99 -3.82 -17.45
C VAL A 91 19.28 -3.92 -18.95
N LYS A 92 20.38 -4.59 -19.30
CA LYS A 92 20.85 -4.77 -20.67
C LYS A 92 19.89 -5.68 -21.43
N LYS A 93 18.98 -5.11 -22.21
CA LYS A 93 17.92 -5.85 -22.92
C LYS A 93 18.34 -6.22 -24.34
N MET A 94 18.13 -7.48 -24.72
CA MET A 94 18.25 -7.97 -26.10
C MET A 94 16.86 -7.93 -26.75
N GLY A 95 16.67 -7.12 -27.82
CA GLY A 95 15.39 -7.07 -28.53
C GLY A 95 14.98 -5.73 -29.18
N GLY A 96 15.76 -4.65 -29.03
CA GLY A 96 15.46 -3.33 -29.64
C GLY A 96 14.47 -2.47 -28.83
N GLU A 97 14.30 -1.21 -29.23
CA GLU A 97 13.52 -0.21 -28.47
C GLU A 97 12.01 -0.49 -28.44
N GLU A 98 11.44 -1.02 -29.53
CA GLU A 98 10.02 -1.36 -29.64
C GLU A 98 9.61 -2.47 -28.65
N PHE A 99 10.46 -3.50 -28.48
CA PHE A 99 10.22 -4.58 -27.52
C PHE A 99 10.30 -4.04 -26.08
N CYS A 100 11.28 -3.17 -25.80
CA CYS A 100 11.38 -2.49 -24.51
C CYS A 100 10.17 -1.61 -24.19
N ARG A 101 9.56 -0.95 -25.19
CA ARG A 101 8.40 -0.08 -24.99
C ARG A 101 7.20 -0.86 -24.47
N ARG A 102 6.90 -2.02 -25.06
CA ARG A 102 5.76 -2.86 -24.67
C ARG A 102 5.86 -3.35 -23.22
N TYR A 103 7.03 -3.86 -22.81
CA TYR A 103 7.23 -4.30 -21.43
C TYR A 103 7.30 -3.13 -20.44
N ARG A 104 7.74 -1.95 -20.88
CA ARG A 104 7.67 -0.73 -20.06
C ARG A 104 6.23 -0.30 -19.81
N GLU A 105 5.40 -0.27 -20.85
CA GLU A 105 3.96 0.02 -20.70
C GLU A 105 3.27 -1.01 -19.79
N GLN A 106 3.61 -2.29 -19.95
CA GLN A 106 3.12 -3.34 -19.05
C GLN A 106 3.55 -3.09 -17.60
N LEU A 107 4.84 -2.80 -17.37
CA LEU A 107 5.34 -2.47 -16.04
C LEU A 107 4.60 -1.26 -15.46
N GLU A 108 4.48 -0.17 -16.20
CA GLU A 108 3.78 1.04 -15.74
C GLU A 108 2.31 0.76 -15.37
N GLY A 109 1.61 -0.07 -16.14
CA GLY A 109 0.25 -0.52 -15.81
C GLY A 109 0.20 -1.36 -14.54
N GLU A 110 1.09 -2.34 -14.38
CA GLU A 110 1.17 -3.17 -13.16
C GLU A 110 1.53 -2.36 -11.91
N LEU A 111 2.36 -1.31 -12.05
CA LEU A 111 2.70 -0.40 -10.96
C LEU A 111 1.50 0.47 -10.57
N GLU A 112 0.67 0.86 -11.53
CA GLU A 112 -0.57 1.62 -11.30
C GLU A 112 -1.62 0.77 -10.56
N GLU A 113 -1.80 -0.50 -10.97
CA GLU A 113 -2.66 -1.44 -10.26
C GLU A 113 -2.18 -1.67 -8.82
N ALA A 114 -0.87 -1.83 -8.62
CA ALA A 114 -0.28 -1.94 -7.29
C ALA A 114 -0.52 -0.66 -6.46
N TYR A 115 -0.40 0.52 -7.07
CA TYR A 115 -0.70 1.79 -6.41
C TYR A 115 -2.14 1.86 -5.90
N VAL A 116 -3.12 1.49 -6.73
CA VAL A 116 -4.54 1.44 -6.32
C VAL A 116 -4.73 0.52 -5.11
N SER A 117 -4.02 -0.62 -5.05
CA SER A 117 -4.03 -1.50 -3.88
C SER A 117 -3.45 -0.83 -2.63
N PHE A 118 -2.32 -0.12 -2.76
CA PHE A 118 -1.71 0.64 -1.66
C PHE A 118 -2.58 1.79 -1.17
N VAL A 119 -3.26 2.50 -2.06
CA VAL A 119 -4.24 3.55 -1.70
C VAL A 119 -5.35 2.95 -0.85
N LYS A 120 -5.97 1.85 -1.31
CA LYS A 120 -7.02 1.15 -0.54
C LYS A 120 -6.50 0.67 0.82
N HIS A 121 -5.28 0.15 0.88
CA HIS A 121 -4.67 -0.29 2.13
C HIS A 121 -4.43 0.89 3.10
N ASN A 122 -3.95 2.03 2.59
CA ASN A 122 -3.73 3.25 3.35
C ASN A 122 -5.06 3.86 3.85
N ASP A 123 -6.11 3.83 3.03
CA ASP A 123 -7.46 4.28 3.41
C ASP A 123 -8.09 3.36 4.46
N GLY A 124 -7.82 2.05 4.41
CA GLY A 124 -8.24 1.11 5.45
C GLY A 124 -7.66 1.45 6.84
N LYS A 125 -6.43 1.98 6.89
CA LYS A 125 -5.82 2.47 8.15
C LYS A 125 -6.52 3.72 8.67
N ASN A 126 -7.06 4.55 7.78
CA ASN A 126 -7.82 5.74 8.17
C ASN A 126 -9.14 5.36 8.86
N ILE A 127 -9.81 4.27 8.43
CA ILE A 127 -11.03 3.77 9.10
C ILE A 127 -10.73 3.27 10.53
N PHE A 128 -9.61 2.57 10.74
CA PHE A 128 -9.21 2.10 12.07
C PHE A 128 -8.76 3.23 13.01
N TYR A 129 -8.17 4.30 12.48
CA TYR A 129 -7.87 5.51 13.26
C TYR A 129 -9.15 6.29 13.57
N ALA A 130 -10.03 6.44 12.56
CA ALA A 130 -11.32 7.10 12.67
C ALA A 130 -12.32 6.36 13.58
N ALA A 131 -12.17 5.05 13.80
CA ALA A 131 -13.02 4.28 14.70
C ALA A 131 -12.68 4.48 16.19
N ARG A 132 -11.49 5.03 16.51
CA ARG A 132 -11.11 5.30 17.90
C ARG A 132 -11.89 6.47 18.48
N THR A 133 -12.00 7.59 17.76
CA THR A 133 -12.74 8.77 18.20
C THR A 133 -14.20 8.49 18.61
N PRO A 134 -15.03 7.77 17.82
CA PRO A 134 -16.38 7.44 18.26
C PRO A 134 -16.35 6.49 19.45
N ALA A 135 -15.40 5.54 19.53
CA ALA A 135 -15.29 4.63 20.67
C ALA A 135 -14.89 5.37 21.98
N THR A 136 -13.95 6.32 21.92
CA THR A 136 -13.53 7.10 23.09
C THR A 136 -14.63 8.05 23.56
N LEU A 137 -15.30 8.74 22.63
CA LEU A 137 -16.45 9.58 22.96
C LEU A 137 -17.61 8.76 23.55
N PHE A 138 -17.88 7.56 23.02
CA PHE A 138 -18.91 6.67 23.57
C PHE A 138 -18.56 6.17 24.97
N ALA A 139 -17.29 5.82 25.22
CA ALA A 139 -16.81 5.44 26.55
C ALA A 139 -16.92 6.58 27.56
N VAL A 140 -16.58 7.82 27.16
CA VAL A 140 -16.73 9.01 28.02
C VAL A 140 -18.19 9.31 28.31
N MET A 141 -19.08 9.25 27.32
CA MET A 141 -20.52 9.40 27.50
C MET A 141 -21.07 8.36 28.49
N PHE A 142 -20.66 7.10 28.34
CA PHE A 142 -21.08 6.02 29.23
C PHE A 142 -20.57 6.23 30.66
N ALA A 143 -19.29 6.55 30.85
CA ALA A 143 -18.72 6.80 32.17
C ALA A 143 -19.39 7.99 32.88
N MET A 144 -19.57 9.10 32.17
CA MET A 144 -20.24 10.28 32.71
C MET A 144 -21.71 10.03 33.04
N TYR A 145 -22.41 9.19 32.27
CA TYR A 145 -23.78 8.77 32.57
C TYR A 145 -23.86 7.99 33.89
N ILE A 146 -22.95 7.03 34.11
CA ILE A 146 -22.89 6.27 35.37
C ILE A 146 -22.60 7.19 36.56
N ILE A 147 -21.64 8.12 36.42
CA ILE A 147 -21.31 9.11 37.47
C ILE A 147 -22.51 10.02 37.76
N SER A 148 -23.21 10.49 36.71
CA SER A 148 -24.44 11.29 36.83
C SER A 148 -25.54 10.53 37.57
N ALA A 149 -25.75 9.25 37.24
CA ALA A 149 -26.76 8.41 37.87
C ALA A 149 -26.47 8.15 39.36
N VAL A 150 -25.22 7.84 39.71
CA VAL A 150 -24.81 7.63 41.12
C VAL A 150 -24.93 8.94 41.91
N THR A 151 -24.52 10.06 41.34
CA THR A 151 -24.57 11.38 42.01
C THR A 151 -26.00 11.89 42.17
N GLY A 152 -26.87 11.60 41.21
CA GLY A 152 -28.31 11.85 41.28
C GLY A 152 -28.99 11.00 42.36
N PHE A 153 -28.56 9.76 42.54
CA PHE A 153 -29.07 8.88 43.61
C PHE A 153 -28.68 9.38 45.02
N ILE A 154 -27.52 10.03 45.15
CA ILE A 154 -27.06 10.66 46.39
C ILE A 154 -27.78 12.00 46.68
N GLY A 155 -28.47 12.59 45.69
CA GLY A 155 -29.23 13.84 45.82
C GLY A 155 -28.43 15.12 45.56
N LEU A 156 -27.23 15.01 44.97
CA LEU A 156 -26.37 16.15 44.61
C LEU A 156 -26.75 16.71 43.23
N ASN A 157 -27.92 17.35 43.16
CA ASN A 157 -28.53 17.83 41.92
C ASN A 157 -27.64 18.80 41.11
N SER A 158 -26.80 19.62 41.77
CA SER A 158 -25.88 20.53 41.08
C SER A 158 -24.78 19.81 40.30
N ILE A 159 -24.26 18.70 40.84
CA ILE A 159 -23.19 17.92 40.20
C ILE A 159 -23.78 17.05 39.09
N ALA A 160 -24.97 16.47 39.31
CA ALA A 160 -25.72 15.75 38.27
C ALA A 160 -26.10 16.65 37.07
N GLY A 161 -26.42 17.92 37.33
CA GLY A 161 -26.65 18.92 36.29
C GLY A 161 -25.39 19.19 35.46
N LEU A 162 -24.23 19.34 36.11
CA LEU A 162 -22.95 19.57 35.44
C LEU A 162 -22.52 18.37 34.58
N SER A 163 -22.70 17.14 35.08
CA SER A 163 -22.37 15.92 34.32
C SER A 163 -23.27 15.73 33.10
N ASN A 164 -24.57 16.03 33.22
CA ASN A 164 -25.49 15.97 32.07
C ASN A 164 -25.15 17.03 31.01
N LEU A 165 -24.63 18.20 31.41
CA LEU A 165 -24.20 19.26 30.50
C LEU A 165 -22.93 18.85 29.73
N ILE A 166 -21.96 18.24 30.43
CA ILE A 166 -20.76 17.65 29.81
C ILE A 166 -21.14 16.52 28.84
N MET A 167 -22.09 15.66 29.22
CA MET A 167 -22.62 14.61 28.35
C MET A 167 -23.29 15.18 27.09
N GLY A 168 -24.06 16.27 27.21
CA GLY A 168 -24.66 16.97 26.07
C GLY A 168 -23.60 17.56 25.12
N LEU A 169 -22.53 18.15 25.66
CA LEU A 169 -21.42 18.67 24.84
C LEU A 169 -20.65 17.55 24.12
N ALA A 170 -20.45 16.40 24.76
CA ALA A 170 -19.85 15.23 24.15
C ALA A 170 -20.73 14.67 23.01
N LEU A 171 -22.05 14.61 23.22
CA LEU A 171 -23.04 14.22 22.19
C LEU A 171 -23.01 15.17 21.00
N MET A 172 -23.03 16.49 21.25
CA MET A 172 -22.93 17.50 20.19
C MET A 172 -21.63 17.35 19.40
N SER A 173 -20.51 17.13 20.08
CA SER A 173 -19.20 16.91 19.45
C SER A 173 -19.19 15.63 18.60
N LEU A 174 -19.85 14.55 19.05
CA LEU A 174 -19.99 13.30 18.29
C LEU A 174 -20.90 13.48 17.07
N CYS A 175 -22.00 14.23 17.20
CA CYS A 175 -22.87 14.58 16.08
C CYS A 175 -22.14 15.45 15.05
N THR A 176 -21.37 16.45 15.49
CA THR A 176 -20.52 17.27 14.61
C THR A 176 -19.44 16.43 13.93
N TRP A 177 -18.81 15.50 14.65
CA TRP A 177 -17.83 14.57 14.08
C TRP A 177 -18.46 13.65 13.02
N ALA A 178 -19.61 13.04 13.32
CA ALA A 178 -20.35 12.19 12.38
C ALA A 178 -20.81 12.97 11.14
N TYR A 179 -21.28 14.21 11.33
CA TYR A 179 -21.68 15.10 10.25
C TYR A 179 -20.49 15.51 9.36
N VAL A 180 -19.36 15.89 9.94
CA VAL A 180 -18.14 16.23 9.20
C VAL A 180 -17.64 15.03 8.39
N LYS A 181 -17.69 13.82 8.97
CA LYS A 181 -17.28 12.58 8.29
C LYS A 181 -18.22 12.21 7.14
N TYR A 182 -19.52 12.45 7.30
CA TYR A 182 -20.56 12.12 6.30
C TYR A 182 -20.66 13.18 5.18
N SER A 183 -20.47 14.46 5.52
CA SER A 183 -20.61 15.58 4.57
C SER A 183 -19.32 15.91 3.82
N GLY A 184 -18.14 15.55 4.36
CA GLY A 184 -16.84 15.75 3.72
C GLY A 184 -16.37 17.21 3.58
N GLU A 185 -17.22 18.20 3.88
CA GLU A 185 -17.01 19.62 3.51
C GLU A 185 -16.15 20.43 4.51
N PHE A 186 -15.78 19.88 5.68
CA PHE A 186 -14.97 20.59 6.69
C PHE A 186 -14.03 19.65 7.47
N ARG A 187 -13.02 19.11 6.79
CA ARG A 187 -12.04 18.18 7.38
C ARG A 187 -11.30 18.76 8.59
N ASP A 188 -11.11 20.09 8.64
CA ASP A 188 -10.39 20.77 9.73
C ASP A 188 -11.14 20.77 11.07
N LEU A 189 -12.48 20.72 11.06
CA LEU A 189 -13.24 20.60 12.31
C LEU A 189 -13.18 19.17 12.87
N GLY A 190 -13.10 18.17 11.99
CA GLY A 190 -12.95 16.77 12.38
C GLY A 190 -11.59 16.49 13.05
N THR A 191 -10.51 17.12 12.57
CA THR A 191 -9.17 16.96 13.14
C THR A 191 -9.05 17.56 14.54
N VAL A 192 -9.69 18.71 14.80
CA VAL A 192 -9.74 19.30 16.16
C VAL A 192 -10.47 18.38 17.13
N ILE A 193 -11.58 17.77 16.71
CA ILE A 193 -12.32 16.81 17.56
C ILE A 193 -11.46 15.55 17.82
N ASP A 194 -10.76 15.04 16.80
CA ASP A 194 -9.85 13.90 16.95
C ASP A 194 -8.70 14.21 17.93
N GLN A 195 -8.13 15.43 17.89
CA GLN A 195 -7.09 15.87 18.84
C GLN A 195 -7.61 15.95 20.29
N VAL A 196 -8.81 16.50 20.48
CA VAL A 196 -9.43 16.58 21.81
C VAL A 196 -9.72 15.17 22.34
N ALA A 197 -10.24 14.27 21.49
CA ALA A 197 -10.48 12.89 21.87
C ALA A 197 -9.19 12.12 22.23
N GLU A 198 -8.08 12.38 21.53
CA GLU A 198 -6.77 11.81 21.85
C GLU A 198 -6.26 12.30 23.22
N THR A 199 -6.36 13.60 23.50
CA THR A 199 -5.95 14.14 24.81
C THR A 199 -6.81 13.59 25.96
N LEU A 200 -8.12 13.42 25.74
CA LEU A 200 -9.01 12.79 26.72
C LEU A 200 -8.68 11.31 26.93
N TRP A 201 -8.40 10.57 25.86
CA TRP A 201 -7.98 9.17 25.95
C TRP A 201 -6.68 9.01 26.72
N GLU A 202 -5.69 9.87 26.48
CA GLU A 202 -4.44 9.87 27.22
C GLU A 202 -4.66 10.17 28.71
N GLN A 203 -5.51 11.15 29.05
CA GLN A 203 -5.77 11.47 30.46
C GLN A 203 -6.54 10.37 31.21
N VAL A 204 -7.52 9.74 30.54
CA VAL A 204 -8.26 8.61 31.11
C VAL A 204 -7.37 7.36 31.22
N GLY A 205 -6.54 7.09 30.20
CA GLY A 205 -5.59 5.96 30.20
C GLY A 205 -4.48 6.09 31.25
N VAL A 206 -3.98 7.30 31.50
CA VAL A 206 -2.99 7.58 32.56
C VAL A 206 -3.60 7.42 33.95
N SER A 207 -4.87 7.79 34.14
CA SER A 207 -5.56 7.64 35.43
C SER A 207 -5.83 6.17 35.79
N LEU A 208 -5.90 5.28 34.80
CA LEU A 208 -6.19 3.86 35.01
C LEU A 208 -4.94 2.97 35.17
N SER A 209 -3.72 3.47 34.89
CA SER A 209 -2.49 2.68 35.03
C SER A 209 -1.26 3.54 35.38
N PRO A 210 -0.92 3.69 36.67
CA PRO A 210 0.24 4.47 37.11
C PRO A 210 1.61 3.90 36.66
N HIS A 211 1.66 2.67 36.12
CA HIS A 211 2.91 2.06 35.62
C HIS A 211 3.30 2.44 34.18
N THR A 212 2.42 3.12 33.42
CA THR A 212 2.66 3.44 31.99
C THR A 212 3.39 4.76 31.76
N PHE A 213 3.73 5.50 32.83
CA PHE A 213 4.35 6.83 32.73
C PHE A 213 5.78 6.78 32.16
N THR A 214 6.56 5.75 32.52
CA THR A 214 7.96 5.62 32.11
C THR A 214 8.10 5.25 30.62
N MET A 215 7.15 4.49 30.07
CA MET A 215 7.17 4.07 28.67
C MET A 215 6.77 5.21 27.71
N TYR A 216 5.90 6.11 28.16
CA TYR A 216 5.41 7.25 27.37
C TYR A 216 6.48 8.36 27.17
N VAL A 217 7.30 8.64 28.18
CA VAL A 217 8.43 9.60 28.05
C VAL A 217 9.46 9.09 27.04
N LEU A 218 9.74 7.78 27.02
CA LEU A 218 10.65 7.16 26.07
C LEU A 218 10.14 7.21 24.61
N ILE A 219 8.83 7.06 24.40
CA ILE A 219 8.22 7.16 23.06
C ILE A 219 8.21 8.61 22.56
N ARG A 220 7.98 9.60 23.44
CA ARG A 220 8.02 11.03 23.07
C ARG A 220 9.45 11.52 22.81
N CYS A 221 10.47 11.02 23.52
CA CYS A 221 11.88 11.36 23.28
C CYS A 221 12.44 10.77 21.97
N ARG A 222 11.86 9.70 21.43
CA ARG A 222 12.29 9.09 20.16
C ARG A 222 11.62 9.71 18.91
N ARG A 223 10.70 10.66 19.11
CA ARG A 223 9.94 11.35 18.03
C ARG A 223 10.36 12.81 17.83
N ARG A 224 11.47 13.25 18.45
CA ARG A 224 12.20 14.48 18.08
C ARG A 224 13.48 14.11 17.34
#